data_AF-A0A7X4KBX0-F1
#
_entry.id   AF-A0A7X4KBX0-F1
#
_cell.length_a   1.000
_cell.length_b   1.000
_cell.length_c   1.000
_cell.angle_alpha   90.00
_cell.angle_beta   90.00
_cell.angle_gamma   90.00
#
_symmetry.space_group_name_H-M   'P 1'
#
loop_
_entity.id
_entity.type
_entity.pdbx_description
1 polymer ?
#
loop_
_entity_poly.entity_id
_entity_poly.type
_entity_poly.pdbx_seq_one_letter_code
_entity_poly.pdbx_strand_id
1 'polypeptide(L)'
;MFTIGSNAVVMSASYGVFNTGANLPTAINWQFLLADGMGGLPGTVVASGSSGTLGTTYIGSNYGYSIDNHFFNMPSVALSAGTYYFAVQAVSPIFSNYLAWGGVTSGAAEYYNGAWYANYQGHASISVALYDVTAVPEPSTYAMLLGGGALLGLAARRRKGV
;
A
#
# COMPACT_ATOMS: atom_id res chain seq x y z
N MET A 1 10.53 11.84 7.58
CA MET A 1 10.26 12.06 9.01
C MET A 1 9.58 13.42 9.18
N PHE A 2 8.68 13.57 10.14
CA PHE A 2 8.07 14.85 10.49
C PHE A 2 7.78 14.92 12.00
N THR A 3 7.69 16.13 12.56
CA THR A 3 7.43 16.36 13.98
C THR A 3 6.13 17.15 14.15
N ILE A 4 5.28 16.71 15.06
CA ILE A 4 4.07 17.42 15.48
C ILE A 4 4.33 17.99 16.88
N GLY A 5 4.19 19.31 17.04
CA GLY A 5 4.46 20.00 18.32
C GLY A 5 3.33 19.92 19.36
N SER A 6 2.14 19.50 18.94
CA SER A 6 0.93 19.38 19.77
C SER A 6 0.03 18.29 19.21
N ASN A 7 -1.05 17.92 19.91
CA ASN A 7 -1.97 16.90 19.41
C ASN A 7 -2.62 17.35 18.08
N ALA A 8 -2.67 16.46 17.09
CA ALA A 8 -3.24 16.73 15.77
C ALA A 8 -4.08 15.54 15.28
N VAL A 9 -4.98 15.80 14.34
CA VAL A 9 -5.76 14.76 13.65
C VAL A 9 -5.44 14.81 12.16
N VAL A 10 -5.01 13.68 11.60
CA VAL A 10 -4.72 13.53 10.17
C VAL A 10 -5.86 12.76 9.51
N MET A 11 -6.35 13.25 8.37
CA MET A 11 -7.50 12.65 7.65
C MET A 11 -7.25 12.47 6.16
N SER A 12 -6.14 13.00 5.65
CA SER A 12 -5.78 12.94 4.23
C SER A 12 -4.28 13.09 4.06
N ALA A 13 -3.76 12.58 2.96
CA ALA A 13 -2.39 12.80 2.55
C ALA A 13 -2.27 12.79 1.02
N SER A 14 -1.08 13.13 0.55
CA SER A 14 -0.72 13.06 -0.87
C SER A 14 0.67 12.48 -1.07
N TYR A 15 0.89 11.87 -2.23
CA TYR A 15 2.18 11.31 -2.62
C TYR A 15 2.43 11.52 -4.11
N GLY A 16 3.70 11.72 -4.47
CA GLY A 16 4.12 11.82 -5.87
C GLY A 16 4.31 10.44 -6.50
N VAL A 17 4.07 10.34 -7.80
CA VAL A 17 4.27 9.13 -8.62
C VAL A 17 4.95 9.51 -9.92
N PHE A 18 5.97 8.75 -10.32
CA PHE A 18 6.44 8.73 -11.70
C PHE A 18 5.49 7.86 -12.53
N ASN A 19 4.75 8.52 -13.41
CA ASN A 19 3.77 7.90 -14.27
C ASN A 19 4.40 7.57 -15.63
N THR A 20 4.27 6.30 -16.01
CA THR A 20 4.85 5.73 -17.23
C THR A 20 3.80 5.35 -18.28
N GLY A 21 2.52 5.61 -18.04
CA GLY A 21 1.45 5.22 -18.97
C GLY A 21 0.03 5.61 -18.53
N ALA A 22 -0.97 4.91 -19.07
CA ALA A 22 -2.38 5.30 -18.91
C ALA A 22 -3.02 4.82 -17.60
N ASN A 23 -2.49 3.80 -16.93
CA ASN A 23 -3.08 3.27 -15.70
C ASN A 23 -2.30 3.75 -14.48
N LEU A 24 -2.98 4.53 -13.66
CA LEU A 24 -2.48 5.14 -12.43
C LEU A 24 -2.71 4.23 -11.22
N PRO A 25 -1.97 4.40 -10.11
CA PRO A 25 -2.30 3.76 -8.85
C PRO A 25 -3.76 4.01 -8.44
N THR A 26 -4.47 2.94 -8.09
CA THR A 26 -5.90 3.00 -7.71
C THR A 26 -6.09 2.97 -6.19
N ALA A 27 -5.08 2.51 -5.46
CA ALA A 27 -5.09 2.45 -4.01
C ALA A 27 -3.69 2.70 -3.43
N ILE A 28 -3.65 2.94 -2.13
CA ILE A 28 -2.45 3.22 -1.35
C ILE A 28 -2.54 2.51 -0.01
N ASN A 29 -1.51 1.76 0.35
CA ASN A 29 -1.32 1.31 1.72
C ASN A 29 -0.48 2.36 2.45
N TRP A 30 -0.84 2.69 3.68
CA TRP A 30 -0.19 3.74 4.45
C TRP A 30 0.02 3.34 5.90
N GLN A 31 1.05 3.89 6.53
CA GLN A 31 1.37 3.68 7.94
C GLN A 31 1.94 4.95 8.59
N PHE A 32 1.52 5.23 9.81
CA PHE A 32 2.21 6.14 10.72
C PHE A 32 3.06 5.32 11.69
N LEU A 33 4.35 5.65 11.78
CA LEU A 33 5.29 5.01 12.68
C LEU A 33 5.93 6.05 13.59
N LEU A 34 6.14 5.73 14.86
CA LEU A 34 6.98 6.54 15.74
C LEU A 34 8.45 6.48 15.28
N ALA A 35 9.18 7.56 15.49
CA ALA A 35 10.64 7.59 15.31
C ALA A 35 11.36 7.05 16.57
N ASP A 36 10.89 5.93 17.11
CA ASP A 36 11.38 5.26 18.32
C ASP A 36 12.18 3.99 18.01
N GLY A 37 12.43 3.71 16.73
CA GLY A 37 13.34 2.66 16.28
C GLY A 37 14.80 2.99 16.60
N MET A 38 15.67 1.99 16.43
CA MET A 38 17.11 2.14 16.67
C MET A 38 17.68 3.30 15.84
N GLY A 39 18.38 4.24 16.51
CA GLY A 39 18.96 5.42 15.84
C GLY A 39 17.94 6.46 15.37
N GLY A 40 16.71 6.45 15.90
CA GLY A 40 15.63 7.37 15.49
C GLY A 40 14.91 6.93 14.20
N LEU A 41 15.11 5.69 13.78
CA LEU A 41 14.43 5.08 12.64
C LEU A 41 12.95 4.80 12.92
N PRO A 42 12.15 4.47 11.89
CA PRO A 42 10.77 4.02 12.12
C PRO A 42 10.76 2.81 13.06
N GLY A 43 9.87 2.85 14.05
CA GLY A 43 9.68 1.77 15.02
C GLY A 43 8.20 1.39 15.14
N THR A 44 7.56 1.79 16.23
CA THR A 44 6.20 1.38 16.59
C THR A 44 5.18 1.91 15.58
N VAL A 45 4.37 1.01 15.01
CA VAL A 45 3.23 1.39 14.15
C VAL A 45 2.12 1.96 15.03
N VAL A 46 1.74 3.22 14.78
CA VAL A 46 0.68 3.93 15.51
C VAL A 46 -0.67 3.74 14.82
N ALA A 47 -0.67 3.78 13.49
CA ALA A 47 -1.85 3.56 12.68
C ALA A 47 -1.44 3.05 11.29
N SER A 48 -2.31 2.27 10.67
CA SER A 48 -2.13 1.81 9.30
C SER A 48 -3.47 1.57 8.61
N GLY A 49 -3.45 1.53 7.29
CA GLY A 49 -4.63 1.19 6.52
C GLY A 49 -4.38 1.15 5.02
N SER A 50 -5.48 0.99 4.30
CA SER A 50 -5.52 1.09 2.84
C SER A 50 -6.62 2.07 2.45
N SER A 51 -6.36 2.85 1.42
CA SER A 51 -7.27 3.87 0.92
C SER A 51 -7.29 3.87 -0.60
N GLY A 52 -8.43 4.22 -1.19
CA GLY A 52 -8.53 4.52 -2.62
C GLY A 52 -7.89 5.87 -2.95
N THR A 53 -7.34 5.99 -4.15
CA THR A 53 -6.87 7.27 -4.70
C THR A 53 -8.07 8.10 -5.17
N LEU A 54 -8.14 9.36 -4.76
CA LEU A 54 -9.28 10.25 -5.05
C LEU A 54 -9.10 11.10 -6.30
N GLY A 55 -7.86 11.42 -6.65
CA GLY A 55 -7.55 12.28 -7.77
C GLY A 55 -6.05 12.46 -7.96
N THR A 56 -5.70 12.99 -9.12
CA THR A 56 -4.31 13.16 -9.56
C THR A 56 -4.12 14.52 -10.19
N THR A 57 -3.01 15.17 -9.88
CA THR A 57 -2.61 16.44 -10.49
C THR A 57 -1.21 16.29 -11.06
N TYR A 58 -1.05 16.59 -12.35
CA TYR A 58 0.27 16.69 -12.96
C TYR A 58 1.06 17.85 -12.34
N ILE A 59 2.26 17.55 -11.83
CA ILE A 59 3.13 18.53 -11.17
C ILE A 59 4.46 18.76 -11.88
N GLY A 60 4.73 18.04 -12.96
CA GLY A 60 5.91 18.23 -13.79
C GLY A 60 6.36 16.95 -14.46
N SER A 61 7.55 16.97 -15.05
CA SER A 61 8.14 15.81 -15.70
C SER A 61 9.62 15.70 -15.40
N ASN A 62 10.14 14.48 -15.27
CA ASN A 62 11.57 14.24 -15.17
C ASN A 62 11.91 12.87 -15.78
N TYR A 63 13.11 12.74 -16.37
CA TYR A 63 13.58 11.51 -17.02
C TYR A 63 12.63 10.92 -18.08
N GLY A 64 11.83 11.77 -18.74
CA GLY A 64 10.84 11.33 -19.74
C GLY A 64 9.52 10.81 -19.14
N TYR A 65 9.35 10.88 -17.82
CA TYR A 65 8.14 10.48 -17.11
C TYR A 65 7.37 11.69 -16.60
N SER A 66 6.04 11.58 -16.59
CA SER A 66 5.19 12.53 -15.88
C SER A 66 5.32 12.30 -14.38
N ILE A 67 5.27 13.38 -13.62
CA ILE A 67 5.21 13.35 -12.16
C ILE A 67 3.83 13.83 -11.78
N ASP A 68 3.06 12.93 -11.18
CA ASP A 68 1.69 13.19 -10.75
C ASP A 68 1.63 13.18 -9.22
N ASN A 69 0.95 14.15 -8.62
CA ASN A 69 0.61 14.12 -7.20
C ASN A 69 -0.75 13.45 -7.03
N HIS A 70 -0.79 12.42 -6.20
CA HIS A 70 -1.98 11.63 -5.89
C HIS A 70 -2.52 12.02 -4.52
N PHE A 71 -3.83 12.15 -4.41
CA PHE A 71 -4.52 12.48 -3.16
C PHE A 71 -5.35 11.30 -2.67
N PHE A 72 -5.43 11.13 -1.36
CA PHE A 72 -6.29 10.13 -0.75
C PHE A 72 -6.78 10.58 0.64
N ASN A 73 -7.98 10.11 0.99
CA ASN A 73 -8.52 10.23 2.34
C ASN A 73 -8.18 8.99 3.15
N MET A 74 -8.06 9.15 4.46
CA MET A 74 -7.87 8.08 5.43
C MET A 74 -8.85 8.27 6.60
N PRO A 75 -9.17 7.21 7.36
CA PRO A 75 -9.83 7.37 8.66
C PRO A 75 -9.09 8.39 9.53
N SER A 76 -9.81 9.12 10.39
CA SER A 76 -9.19 10.11 11.28
C SER A 76 -8.17 9.45 12.21
N VAL A 77 -6.90 9.83 12.09
CA VAL A 77 -5.81 9.36 12.95
C VAL A 77 -5.43 10.48 13.92
N ALA A 78 -5.71 10.29 15.21
CA ALA A 78 -5.25 11.18 16.26
C ALA A 78 -3.78 10.87 16.60
N LEU A 79 -2.92 11.88 16.51
CA LEU A 79 -1.49 11.80 16.82
C LEU A 79 -1.16 12.77 17.94
N SER A 80 -0.47 12.30 18.97
CA SER A 80 0.07 13.16 20.03
C SER A 80 1.30 13.93 19.53
N ALA A 81 1.75 14.93 20.29
CA ALA A 81 3.04 15.56 20.04
C ALA A 81 4.17 14.51 19.98
N GLY A 82 5.02 14.59 18.97
CA GLY A 82 6.06 13.59 18.72
C GLY A 82 6.64 13.64 17.31
N THR A 83 7.61 12.76 17.05
CA THR A 83 8.26 12.62 15.74
C THR A 83 7.86 11.29 15.11
N TYR A 84 7.48 11.35 13.84
CA TYR A 84 6.86 10.25 13.12
C TYR A 84 7.47 10.06 11.73
N TYR A 85 7.26 8.86 11.20
CA TYR A 85 7.40 8.53 9.79
C TYR A 85 6.03 8.27 9.20
N PHE A 86 5.86 8.66 7.94
CA PHE A 86 4.72 8.29 7.13
C PHE A 86 5.22 7.43 5.99
N ALA A 87 4.86 6.14 6.02
CA ALA A 87 5.21 5.18 4.99
C ALA A 87 4.01 4.99 4.05
N VAL A 88 4.29 4.92 2.76
CA VAL A 88 3.27 4.71 1.72
C VAL A 88 3.74 3.65 0.72
N GLN A 89 2.79 2.87 0.21
CA GLN A 89 2.99 1.90 -0.85
C GLN A 89 1.83 2.01 -1.83
N ALA A 90 2.12 2.54 -3.03
CA ALA A 90 1.11 2.65 -4.08
C ALA A 90 0.78 1.26 -4.64
N VAL A 91 -0.52 0.99 -4.81
CA VAL A 91 -1.04 -0.22 -5.44
C VAL A 91 -1.39 0.14 -6.89
N SER A 92 -0.60 -0.38 -7.81
CA SER A 92 -0.72 -0.14 -9.25
C SER A 92 -0.87 -1.46 -10.00
N PRO A 93 -1.76 -1.54 -11.00
CA PRO A 93 -1.85 -2.71 -11.87
C PRO A 93 -0.67 -2.78 -12.87
N ILE A 94 0.12 -1.71 -13.01
CA ILE A 94 1.31 -1.66 -13.85
C ILE A 94 2.57 -1.64 -12.97
N PHE A 95 3.51 -2.52 -13.29
CA PHE A 95 4.81 -2.66 -12.61
C PHE A 95 5.75 -1.45 -12.77
N SER A 96 5.52 -0.60 -13.76
CA SER A 96 6.37 0.55 -14.09
C SER A 96 5.93 1.87 -13.45
N ASN A 97 4.92 1.88 -12.58
CA ASN A 97 4.63 3.08 -11.78
C ASN A 97 5.46 3.06 -10.50
N TYR A 98 6.20 4.12 -10.27
CA TYR A 98 7.10 4.24 -9.12
C TYR A 98 6.67 5.40 -8.24
N LEU A 99 6.78 5.26 -6.92
CA LEU A 99 6.65 6.41 -6.03
C LEU A 99 7.71 7.44 -6.39
N ALA A 100 7.31 8.69 -6.61
CA ALA A 100 8.23 9.75 -6.97
C ALA A 100 9.17 10.03 -5.79
N TRP A 101 10.44 10.18 -6.12
CA TRP A 101 11.48 10.47 -5.15
C TRP A 101 11.34 11.89 -4.59
N GLY A 102 11.52 12.04 -3.28
CA GLY A 102 11.66 13.36 -2.66
C GLY A 102 13.08 13.89 -2.87
N GLY A 103 13.23 15.13 -3.33
CA GLY A 103 14.54 15.75 -3.61
C GLY A 103 15.46 15.92 -2.39
N VAL A 104 14.98 15.64 -1.17
CA VAL A 104 15.75 15.64 0.06
C VAL A 104 15.64 14.26 0.72
N THR A 105 16.77 13.59 0.89
CA THR A 105 16.86 12.25 1.49
C THR A 105 17.19 12.27 2.98
N SER A 106 17.60 13.42 3.51
CA SER A 106 17.86 13.61 4.94
C SER A 106 16.60 13.36 5.75
N GLY A 107 16.67 12.46 6.73
CA GLY A 107 15.52 12.05 7.55
C GLY A 107 14.53 11.11 6.83
N ALA A 108 14.89 10.58 5.66
CA ALA A 108 14.21 9.45 5.04
C ALA A 108 14.68 8.12 5.66
N ALA A 109 13.84 7.10 5.55
CA ALA A 109 14.17 5.74 5.93
C ALA A 109 13.61 4.77 4.89
N GLU A 110 14.33 3.66 4.68
CA GLU A 110 13.96 2.60 3.74
C GLU A 110 13.75 1.30 4.51
N TYR A 111 12.69 0.56 4.17
CA TYR A 111 12.47 -0.79 4.66
C TYR A 111 13.01 -1.78 3.64
N TYR A 112 14.04 -2.52 4.01
CA TYR A 112 14.68 -3.50 3.13
C TYR A 112 15.02 -4.76 3.92
N ASN A 113 14.74 -5.93 3.36
CA ASN A 113 15.09 -7.23 3.93
C ASN A 113 14.76 -7.39 5.43
N GLY A 114 13.58 -6.93 5.84
CA GLY A 114 13.11 -7.07 7.22
C GLY A 114 13.54 -5.97 8.20
N ALA A 115 14.34 -4.99 7.76
CA ALA A 115 14.90 -3.96 8.63
C ALA A 115 14.73 -2.54 8.05
N TRP A 116 14.71 -1.55 8.95
CA TRP A 116 14.78 -0.14 8.58
C TRP A 116 16.23 0.32 8.47
N TYR A 117 16.50 1.13 7.46
CA TYR A 117 17.80 1.76 7.24
C TYR A 117 17.65 3.27 7.13
N ALA A 118 18.67 4.00 7.61
CA ALA A 118 18.73 5.45 7.50
C ALA A 118 19.10 5.86 6.07
N ASN A 119 18.39 6.86 5.55
CA ASN A 119 18.46 7.29 4.16
C ASN A 119 18.09 6.16 3.18
N TYR A 120 18.02 6.49 1.90
CA TYR A 120 18.01 5.47 0.85
C TYR A 120 19.46 5.06 0.63
N GLN A 121 19.84 3.82 0.91
CA GLN A 121 21.24 3.37 1.02
C GLN A 121 22.00 3.29 -0.33
N GLY A 122 21.91 4.31 -1.16
CA GLY A 122 22.37 4.29 -2.55
C GLY A 122 21.43 3.54 -3.50
N HIS A 123 20.37 2.94 -2.96
CA HIS A 123 19.29 2.39 -3.76
C HIS A 123 18.31 3.51 -4.09
N ALA A 124 18.14 3.83 -5.37
CA ALA A 124 16.97 4.59 -5.80
C ALA A 124 15.76 3.78 -5.33
N SER A 125 14.97 4.34 -4.41
CA SER A 125 13.88 3.64 -3.72
C SER A 125 13.06 2.85 -4.74
N ILE A 126 13.14 1.52 -4.68
CA ILE A 126 12.28 0.66 -5.50
C ILE A 126 11.01 0.46 -4.68
N SER A 127 9.89 0.97 -5.21
CA SER A 127 8.57 0.58 -4.76
C SER A 127 8.45 -0.94 -4.80
N VAL A 128 8.34 -1.57 -3.64
CA VAL A 128 8.10 -3.01 -3.53
C VAL A 128 6.62 -3.25 -3.86
N ALA A 129 6.36 -3.85 -5.02
CA ALA A 129 5.07 -4.48 -5.32
C ALA A 129 5.13 -5.94 -4.82
N LEU A 130 4.50 -6.23 -3.68
CA LEU A 130 4.23 -7.60 -3.25
C LEU A 130 2.82 -7.97 -3.70
N TYR A 131 2.72 -9.00 -4.55
CA TYR A 131 1.45 -9.61 -4.91
C TYR A 131 1.11 -10.67 -3.85
N ASP A 132 0.00 -10.49 -3.14
CA ASP A 132 -0.69 -11.64 -2.56
C ASP A 132 -1.75 -12.07 -3.57
N VAL A 133 -1.43 -13.11 -4.32
CA VAL A 133 -2.44 -13.83 -5.09
C VAL A 133 -3.09 -14.79 -4.11
N THR A 134 -4.08 -14.30 -3.36
CA THR A 134 -5.03 -15.25 -2.78
C THR A 134 -5.62 -16.00 -3.97
N ALA A 135 -5.42 -17.32 -4.03
CA ALA A 135 -6.02 -18.13 -5.07
C ALA A 135 -7.54 -17.99 -4.94
N VAL A 136 -8.14 -17.08 -5.73
CA VAL A 136 -9.58 -17.01 -5.90
C VAL A 136 -9.94 -18.28 -6.68
N PRO A 137 -10.74 -19.20 -6.12
CA PRO A 137 -11.16 -20.36 -6.87
C PRO A 137 -11.83 -19.88 -8.15
N GLU A 138 -11.34 -20.34 -9.31
CA GLU A 138 -11.95 -19.96 -10.59
C GLU A 138 -13.45 -20.33 -10.57
N PRO A 139 -14.31 -19.66 -11.35
CA PRO A 139 -15.74 -19.99 -11.42
C PRO A 139 -16.03 -21.48 -11.65
N SER A 140 -15.13 -22.18 -12.36
CA SER A 140 -15.17 -23.63 -12.58
C SER A 140 -15.01 -24.45 -11.29
N THR A 141 -14.28 -23.94 -10.29
CA THR A 141 -14.09 -24.59 -8.98
C THR A 141 -15.38 -24.56 -8.17
N TYR A 142 -16.12 -23.45 -8.22
CA TYR A 142 -17.46 -23.39 -7.64
C TYR A 142 -18.44 -24.29 -8.37
N ALA A 143 -18.36 -24.36 -9.71
CA ALA A 143 -19.15 -25.29 -10.50
C ALA A 143 -18.84 -26.76 -10.17
N MET A 144 -17.57 -27.12 -9.97
CA MET A 144 -17.15 -28.45 -9.54
C MET A 144 -17.60 -28.78 -8.12
N LEU A 145 -17.51 -27.82 -7.19
CA LEU A 145 -17.93 -28.00 -5.81
C LEU A 145 -19.45 -28.17 -5.69
N LEU A 146 -20.21 -27.29 -6.34
CA LEU A 146 -21.68 -27.35 -6.35
C LEU A 146 -22.18 -28.55 -7.16
N GLY A 147 -21.56 -28.81 -8.32
CA GLY A 147 -21.88 -29.97 -9.15
C GLY A 147 -21.58 -31.29 -8.43
N GLY A 148 -20.41 -31.40 -7.79
CA GLY A 148 -20.03 -32.56 -6.98
C GLY A 148 -20.97 -32.77 -5.79
N GLY A 149 -21.33 -31.70 -5.08
CA GLY A 149 -22.30 -31.75 -3.99
C GLY A 149 -23.69 -32.21 -4.44
N ALA A 150 -24.17 -31.72 -5.58
CA ALA A 150 -25.45 -32.14 -6.15
C ALA A 150 -25.46 -33.63 -6.52
N LEU A 151 -24.39 -34.13 -7.14
CA LEU A 151 -24.25 -35.55 -7.50
C LEU A 151 -24.22 -36.45 -6.26
N LEU A 152 -23.48 -36.06 -5.22
CA LEU A 152 -23.45 -36.80 -3.95
C LEU A 152 -24.84 -36.81 -3.26
N GLY A 153 -25.55 -35.68 -3.27
CA GLY A 153 -26.91 -35.59 -2.73
C GLY A 153 -27.91 -36.51 -3.47
N LEU A 154 -27.85 -36.54 -4.81
CA LEU A 154 -28.67 -37.42 -5.63
C LEU A 154 -28.33 -38.91 -5.40
N ALA A 155 -27.04 -39.24 -5.26
CA ALA A 155 -26.61 -40.59 -4.95
C ALA A 155 -27.08 -41.05 -3.56
N ALA A 156 -27.04 -40.16 -2.56
CA ALA A 156 -27.55 -40.44 -1.20
C ALA A 156 -29.07 -40.65 -1.18
N ARG A 157 -29.85 -39.88 -1.97
CA ARG A 157 -31.31 -40.05 -2.06
C ARG A 157 -31.72 -41.43 -2.59
N ARG A 158 -30.99 -41.98 -3.56
CA ARG A 158 -31.28 -43.31 -4.13
C ARG A 158 -31.07 -44.44 -3.12
N ARG A 159 -30.19 -44.26 -2.14
CA ARG A 159 -29.91 -45.27 -1.10
C ARG A 159 -30.97 -45.35 0.01
N LYS A 160 -31.85 -44.34 0.14
CA LYS A 160 -32.98 -44.34 1.10
C LYS A 160 -34.30 -44.86 0.50
N GLY A 161 -34.32 -45.17 -0.79
CA GLY A 161 -35.49 -45.69 -1.51
C GLY A 161 -35.49 -47.21 -1.71
N VAL A 162 -34.62 -47.93 -0.99
CA VAL A 162 -34.61 -49.38 -0.80
C VAL A 162 -34.69 -49.62 0.70
#